data_AF-A0A3D4MKP3-F1
#
_entry.id   AF-A0A3D4MKP3-F1
#
_cell.length_a   1.000
_cell.length_b   1.000
_cell.length_c   1.000
_cell.angle_alpha   90.00
_cell.angle_beta   90.00
_cell.angle_gamma   90.00
#
_symmetry.space_group_name_H-M   'P 1'
#
loop_
_entity.id
_entity.type
_entity.pdbx_description
1 polymer ?
#
loop_
_entity_poly.entity_id
_entity_poly.type
_entity_poly.pdbx_seq_one_letter_code
_entity_poly.pdbx_strand_id
1 'polypeptide(L)'
;MIASKRQIHPLVGILLSITITIYALVFAKSFNTLYVLLGIYLLFILLGFYKAALRVMPLSIVIAGIFALLTFLVSKSLESFYPLLNRILGLMVAIIPGMNIRPSDLTRCLNQMHVPKAISLGMLIALSFIPLLKGEIKKIKEAIKIRGISKFNLSLFYRAFLVPLATRISSISDTLTLSLEGRGFKMNAKSSIYKKVKLKTIDIILIIFITSIMIVGAIL
;
A
#
# COMPACT_ATOMS: atom_id res chain seq x y z
N MET A 1 -11.70 0.56 2.38
CA MET A 1 -11.06 -0.34 3.35
C MET A 1 -11.10 -1.76 2.78
N ILE A 2 -10.03 -2.19 2.13
CA ILE A 2 -9.94 -3.49 1.46
C ILE A 2 -9.01 -4.35 2.30
N ALA A 3 -9.53 -4.99 3.34
CA ALA A 3 -8.72 -5.90 4.13
C ALA A 3 -9.42 -7.25 4.19
N SER A 4 -8.74 -8.27 3.68
CA SER A 4 -9.12 -9.67 3.83
C SER A 4 -9.30 -10.04 5.32
N LYS A 5 -10.13 -11.06 5.56
CA LYS A 5 -10.40 -11.62 6.90
C LYS A 5 -9.10 -12.11 7.58
N ARG A 6 -8.08 -12.43 6.78
CA ARG A 6 -6.70 -12.74 7.22
C ARG A 6 -5.78 -11.56 6.87
N GLN A 7 -5.35 -10.82 7.89
CA GLN A 7 -4.33 -9.76 7.76
C GLN A 7 -2.95 -10.34 8.04
N ILE A 8 -2.03 -10.06 7.12
CA ILE A 8 -0.59 -10.31 7.24
C ILE A 8 0.01 -9.25 8.15
N HIS A 9 1.06 -9.61 8.90
CA HIS A 9 1.88 -8.62 9.58
C HIS A 9 2.46 -7.60 8.57
N PRO A 10 2.25 -6.29 8.78
CA PRO A 10 2.60 -5.26 7.78
C PRO A 10 4.09 -5.25 7.42
N LEU A 11 4.99 -5.47 8.40
CA LEU A 11 6.42 -5.60 8.13
C LEU A 11 6.75 -6.79 7.24
N VAL A 12 6.07 -7.93 7.45
CA VAL A 12 6.27 -9.14 6.65
C VAL A 12 5.80 -8.90 5.22
N GLY A 13 4.63 -8.27 5.04
CA GLY A 13 4.13 -7.93 3.71
C GLY A 13 5.07 -6.98 2.94
N ILE A 14 5.63 -5.96 3.61
CA ILE A 14 6.61 -5.05 3.00
C ILE A 14 7.90 -5.80 2.65
N LEU A 15 8.44 -6.58 3.59
CA LEU A 15 9.67 -7.34 3.38
C LEU A 15 9.53 -8.30 2.18
N LEU A 16 8.41 -9.01 2.09
CA LEU A 16 8.13 -9.91 0.97
C LEU A 16 7.98 -9.17 -0.36
N SER A 17 7.31 -8.01 -0.36
CA SER A 17 7.21 -7.19 -1.58
C SER A 17 8.58 -6.75 -2.08
N ILE A 18 9.50 -6.40 -1.17
CA ILE A 18 10.86 -5.99 -1.50
C ILE A 18 11.65 -7.20 -2.03
N THR A 19 11.60 -8.35 -1.35
CA THR A 19 12.34 -9.55 -1.77
C THR A 19 11.89 -10.06 -3.12
N ILE A 20 10.56 -10.10 -3.39
CA ILE A 20 10.01 -10.51 -4.69
C ILE A 20 10.48 -9.54 -5.79
N THR A 21 10.47 -8.23 -5.52
CA THR A 21 10.92 -7.22 -6.48
C THR A 21 12.41 -7.36 -6.81
N ILE A 22 13.27 -7.52 -5.79
CA ILE A 22 14.71 -7.70 -5.98
C ILE A 22 14.99 -8.95 -6.81
N TYR A 23 14.33 -10.07 -6.48
CA TYR A 23 14.49 -11.31 -7.23
C TYR A 23 14.07 -11.18 -8.69
N ALA A 24 12.92 -10.57 -8.96
CA ALA A 24 12.45 -10.33 -10.31
C ALA A 24 13.38 -9.43 -11.13
N LEU A 25 14.12 -8.52 -10.48
CA LEU A 25 15.10 -7.67 -11.14
C LEU A 25 16.42 -8.39 -11.43
N VAL A 26 16.94 -9.16 -10.46
CA VAL A 26 18.24 -9.86 -10.56
C VAL A 26 18.17 -11.02 -11.54
N PHE A 27 17.13 -11.87 -11.44
CA PHE A 27 16.99 -13.07 -12.27
C PHE A 27 16.13 -12.84 -13.53
N ALA A 28 15.88 -11.57 -13.90
CA ALA A 28 15.03 -11.21 -15.04
C ALA A 28 15.40 -11.96 -16.34
N LYS A 29 16.70 -12.24 -16.56
CA LYS A 29 17.20 -12.89 -17.79
C LYS A 29 16.91 -14.39 -17.88
N SER A 30 16.67 -15.09 -16.77
CA SER A 30 16.42 -16.53 -16.80
C SER A 30 14.97 -16.85 -17.14
N PHE A 31 14.76 -17.92 -17.91
CA PHE A 31 13.42 -18.41 -18.25
C PHE A 31 12.66 -18.91 -17.02
N ASN A 32 13.41 -19.42 -16.03
CA ASN A 32 12.90 -19.99 -14.79
C ASN A 32 12.19 -18.95 -13.90
N THR A 33 12.53 -17.66 -14.04
CA THR A 33 11.91 -16.57 -13.30
C THR A 33 10.40 -16.47 -13.55
N LEU A 34 9.93 -16.75 -14.76
CA LEU A 34 8.50 -16.70 -15.07
C LEU A 34 7.71 -17.78 -14.31
N TYR A 35 8.23 -19.00 -14.27
CA TYR A 35 7.63 -20.11 -13.53
C TYR A 35 7.63 -19.86 -12.02
N VAL A 36 8.70 -19.29 -11.49
CA VAL A 36 8.82 -18.91 -10.08
C VAL A 36 7.79 -17.84 -9.70
N LEU A 37 7.61 -16.82 -10.54
CA LEU A 37 6.61 -15.77 -10.34
C LEU A 37 5.18 -16.33 -10.40
N LEU A 38 4.88 -17.21 -11.35
CA LEU A 38 3.59 -17.91 -11.43
C LEU A 38 3.35 -18.79 -10.19
N GLY A 39 4.38 -19.48 -9.71
CA GLY A 39 4.32 -20.28 -8.48
C GLY A 39 4.00 -19.43 -7.25
N ILE A 40 4.67 -18.28 -7.11
CA ILE A 40 4.39 -17.31 -6.03
C ILE A 40 2.96 -16.75 -6.14
N TYR A 41 2.50 -16.46 -7.36
CA TYR A 41 1.14 -15.98 -7.61
C TYR A 41 0.07 -17.02 -7.22
N LEU A 42 0.26 -18.28 -7.62
CA LEU A 42 -0.59 -19.42 -7.23
C LEU A 42 -0.58 -19.64 -5.72
N LEU A 43 0.57 -19.50 -5.07
CA LEU A 43 0.70 -19.61 -3.63
C LEU A 43 -0.09 -18.52 -2.89
N PHE A 44 -0.11 -17.29 -3.39
CA PHE A 44 -0.97 -16.23 -2.84
C PHE A 44 -2.47 -16.55 -2.97
N ILE A 45 -2.88 -17.21 -4.06
CA ILE A 45 -4.27 -17.67 -4.23
C ILE A 45 -4.58 -18.78 -3.22
N LEU A 46 -3.71 -19.78 -3.10
CA LEU A 46 -3.89 -20.94 -2.21
C LEU A 46 -3.95 -20.55 -0.73
N LEU A 47 -3.14 -19.58 -0.30
CA LEU A 47 -3.11 -19.08 1.08
C LEU A 47 -4.30 -18.17 1.44
N GLY A 48 -5.26 -17.99 0.53
CA GLY A 48 -6.51 -17.27 0.79
C GLY A 48 -6.46 -15.76 0.55
N PHE A 49 -5.44 -15.25 -0.17
CA PHE A 49 -5.37 -13.86 -0.63
C PHE A 49 -6.01 -13.63 -2.01
N TYR A 50 -6.95 -14.51 -2.39
CA TYR A 50 -7.63 -14.52 -3.69
C TYR A 50 -8.24 -13.17 -4.09
N LYS A 51 -8.78 -12.39 -3.13
CA LYS A 51 -9.38 -11.06 -3.43
C LYS A 51 -8.37 -10.02 -3.88
N ALA A 52 -7.13 -10.09 -3.38
CA ALA A 52 -6.06 -9.20 -3.79
C ALA A 52 -5.49 -9.67 -5.13
N ALA A 53 -5.21 -10.97 -5.27
CA ALA A 53 -4.69 -11.56 -6.49
C ALA A 53 -5.64 -11.32 -7.69
N LEU A 54 -6.94 -11.63 -7.56
CA LEU A 54 -7.94 -11.41 -8.61
C LEU A 54 -8.06 -9.95 -9.05
N ARG A 55 -7.80 -8.99 -8.16
CA ARG A 55 -7.85 -7.56 -8.50
C ARG A 55 -6.59 -7.09 -9.21
N VAL A 56 -5.44 -7.69 -8.91
CA VAL A 56 -4.17 -7.40 -9.59
C VAL A 56 -4.13 -8.08 -10.97
N MET A 57 -4.83 -9.20 -11.16
CA MET A 57 -4.88 -9.96 -12.42
C MET A 57 -5.20 -9.14 -13.68
N PRO A 58 -6.31 -8.36 -13.76
CA PRO A 58 -6.61 -7.57 -14.95
C PRO A 58 -5.58 -6.48 -15.17
N LEU A 59 -5.08 -5.87 -14.10
CA LEU A 59 -4.07 -4.82 -14.18
C LEU A 59 -2.74 -5.37 -14.69
N SER A 60 -2.32 -6.54 -14.21
CA SER A 60 -1.09 -7.19 -14.66
C SER A 60 -1.17 -7.59 -16.12
N ILE A 61 -2.33 -8.08 -16.60
CA ILE A 61 -2.51 -8.46 -18.01
C ILE A 61 -2.44 -7.22 -18.91
N VAL A 62 -3.11 -6.12 -18.54
CA VAL A 62 -3.11 -4.90 -19.35
C VAL A 62 -1.71 -4.28 -19.41
N ILE A 63 -1.04 -4.14 -18.26
CA ILE A 63 0.30 -3.53 -18.23
C ILE A 63 1.33 -4.43 -18.91
N ALA A 64 1.34 -5.73 -18.60
CA ALA A 64 2.26 -6.66 -19.26
C ALA A 64 1.98 -6.72 -20.77
N GLY A 65 0.71 -6.69 -21.20
CA GLY A 65 0.31 -6.68 -22.60
C GLY A 65 0.76 -5.42 -23.35
N ILE A 66 0.60 -4.24 -22.75
CA ILE A 66 1.07 -2.97 -23.34
C ILE A 66 2.59 -2.99 -23.51
N PHE A 67 3.33 -3.38 -22.48
CA PHE A 67 4.80 -3.43 -22.56
C PHE A 67 5.30 -4.55 -23.47
N ALA A 68 4.61 -5.69 -23.53
CA ALA A 68 4.88 -6.75 -24.48
C ALA A 68 4.72 -6.26 -25.93
N LEU A 69 3.63 -5.55 -26.22
CA LEU A 69 3.34 -4.97 -27.53
C LEU A 69 4.38 -3.91 -27.91
N LEU A 70 4.70 -2.99 -27.00
CA LEU A 70 5.75 -1.98 -27.22
C LEU A 70 7.12 -2.61 -27.52
N THR A 71 7.47 -3.68 -26.82
CA THR A 71 8.77 -4.36 -27.03
C THR A 71 8.81 -5.10 -28.36
N PHE A 72 7.69 -5.70 -28.76
CA PHE A 72 7.56 -6.34 -30.07
C PHE A 72 7.67 -5.34 -31.22
N LEU A 73 7.07 -4.15 -31.09
CA LEU A 73 7.13 -3.07 -32.08
C LEU A 73 8.53 -2.46 -32.20
N VAL A 74 9.27 -2.30 -31.10
CA VAL A 74 10.57 -1.62 -31.09
C VAL A 74 11.73 -2.55 -31.43
N SER A 75 11.81 -3.72 -30.79
CA SER A 75 13.05 -4.50 -30.75
C SER A 75 13.07 -5.69 -31.71
N LYS A 76 11.89 -6.17 -32.16
CA LYS A 76 11.68 -7.37 -33.01
C LYS A 76 12.47 -8.63 -32.61
N SER A 77 13.13 -8.64 -31.45
CA SER A 77 13.98 -9.69 -30.93
C SER A 77 13.37 -10.28 -29.67
N LEU A 78 13.27 -11.61 -29.63
CA LEU A 78 12.67 -12.33 -28.50
C LEU A 78 13.54 -12.25 -27.24
N GLU A 79 14.84 -12.04 -27.38
CA GLU A 79 15.78 -12.01 -26.24
C GLU A 79 15.60 -10.80 -25.31
N SER A 80 15.15 -9.66 -25.85
CA SER A 80 14.86 -8.45 -25.06
C SER A 80 13.47 -8.49 -24.42
N PHE A 81 12.59 -9.36 -24.91
CA PHE A 81 11.20 -9.46 -24.47
C PHE A 81 11.04 -10.13 -23.11
N TYR A 82 11.68 -11.30 -22.92
CA TYR A 82 11.53 -12.09 -21.70
C TYR A 82 11.96 -11.35 -20.43
N PRO A 83 13.10 -10.63 -20.41
CA PRO A 83 13.53 -9.93 -19.20
C PRO A 83 12.63 -8.76 -18.83
N LEU A 84 12.07 -8.06 -19.81
CA LEU A 84 11.16 -6.96 -19.55
C LEU A 84 9.82 -7.47 -18.99
N LEU A 85 9.28 -8.53 -19.58
CA LEU A 85 8.05 -9.17 -19.13
C LEU A 85 8.18 -9.66 -17.68
N ASN A 86 9.28 -10.35 -17.36
CA ASN A 86 9.55 -10.85 -16.01
C ASN A 86 9.63 -9.75 -14.95
N ARG A 87 10.26 -8.60 -15.27
CA ARG A 87 10.34 -7.45 -14.35
C ARG A 87 8.97 -6.86 -14.03
N ILE A 88 8.15 -6.67 -15.06
CA ILE A 88 6.82 -6.07 -14.92
C ILE A 88 5.91 -7.02 -14.16
N LEU A 89 5.89 -8.30 -14.51
CA LEU A 89 5.12 -9.31 -13.78
C LEU A 89 5.58 -9.40 -12.32
N GLY A 90 6.88 -9.34 -12.06
CA GLY A 90 7.43 -9.37 -10.70
C GLY A 90 6.98 -8.19 -9.85
N LEU A 91 6.99 -6.99 -10.42
CA LEU A 91 6.44 -5.79 -9.77
C LEU A 91 4.95 -5.94 -9.46
N MET A 92 4.17 -6.50 -10.37
CA MET A 92 2.73 -6.71 -10.14
C MET A 92 2.48 -7.74 -9.03
N VAL A 93 3.25 -8.84 -9.00
CA VAL A 93 3.15 -9.84 -7.94
C VAL A 93 3.57 -9.26 -6.59
N ALA A 94 4.59 -8.40 -6.55
CA ALA A 94 5.06 -7.73 -5.32
C ALA A 94 4.03 -6.78 -4.70
N ILE A 95 3.06 -6.27 -5.47
CA ILE A 95 1.99 -5.40 -4.95
C ILE A 95 0.97 -6.19 -4.11
N ILE A 96 0.83 -7.51 -4.32
CA ILE A 96 -0.20 -8.35 -3.70
C ILE A 96 -0.08 -8.37 -2.16
N PRO A 97 1.10 -8.59 -1.54
CA PRO A 97 1.28 -8.45 -0.10
C PRO A 97 0.90 -7.06 0.41
N GLY A 98 1.31 -6.00 -0.30
CA GLY A 98 1.09 -4.60 0.09
C GLY A 98 -0.39 -4.22 0.17
N MET A 99 -1.21 -4.71 -0.76
CA MET A 99 -2.66 -4.45 -0.77
C MET A 99 -3.41 -5.09 0.41
N ASN A 100 -2.84 -6.12 1.04
CA ASN A 100 -3.45 -6.80 2.18
C ASN A 100 -3.11 -6.14 3.53
N ILE A 101 -2.26 -5.12 3.52
CA ILE A 101 -1.85 -4.39 4.72
C ILE A 101 -2.86 -3.32 5.07
N ARG A 102 -3.29 -3.27 6.34
CA ARG A 102 -4.05 -2.14 6.87
C ARG A 102 -3.08 -1.02 7.27
N PRO A 103 -3.28 0.23 6.80
CA PRO A 103 -2.42 1.37 7.19
C PRO A 103 -2.37 1.60 8.71
N SER A 104 -3.46 1.31 9.41
CA SER A 104 -3.54 1.41 10.87
C SER A 104 -2.70 0.35 11.59
N ASP A 105 -2.56 -0.84 11.03
CA ASP A 105 -1.72 -1.89 11.62
C ASP A 105 -0.23 -1.65 11.33
N LEU A 106 0.10 -1.06 10.17
CA LEU A 106 1.45 -0.58 9.87
C LEU A 106 1.93 0.43 10.92
N THR A 107 1.11 1.43 11.22
CA THR A 107 1.46 2.47 12.20
C THR A 107 1.60 1.91 13.62
N ARG A 108 0.78 0.90 13.98
CA ARG A 108 0.91 0.17 15.25
C ARG A 108 2.20 -0.62 15.33
N CYS A 109 2.65 -1.24 14.24
CA CYS A 109 3.93 -1.95 14.20
C CYS A 109 5.11 -0.98 14.34
N LEU A 110 5.06 0.18 13.68
CA LEU A 110 6.07 1.23 13.87
C LEU A 110 6.14 1.71 15.32
N ASN A 111 4.99 1.82 16.00
CA ASN A 111 4.96 2.15 17.44
C ASN A 111 5.64 1.09 18.32
N GLN A 112 5.61 -0.18 17.90
CA GLN A 112 6.27 -1.29 18.62
C GLN A 112 7.78 -1.33 18.35
N MET A 113 8.25 -0.79 17.23
CA MET A 113 9.67 -0.79 16.82
C MET A 113 10.49 0.35 17.47
N HIS A 114 10.02 0.95 18.56
CA HIS A 114 10.69 2.06 19.26
C HIS A 114 10.93 3.32 18.39
N VAL A 115 10.16 3.52 17.34
CA VAL A 115 10.13 4.80 16.61
C VAL A 115 9.70 5.92 17.57
N PRO A 116 10.25 7.16 17.46
CA PRO A 116 9.85 8.27 18.32
C PRO A 116 8.33 8.42 18.38
N LYS A 117 7.77 8.49 19.60
CA LYS A 117 6.32 8.52 19.85
C LYS A 117 5.62 9.62 19.06
N ALA A 118 6.28 10.76 18.86
CA ALA A 118 5.78 11.87 18.04
C ALA A 118 5.44 11.44 16.61
N ILE A 119 6.31 10.65 15.97
CA ILE A 119 6.13 10.19 14.59
C ILE A 119 4.98 9.18 14.51
N SER A 120 4.96 8.19 15.42
CA SER A 120 3.91 7.18 15.43
C SER A 120 2.52 7.77 15.72
N LEU A 121 2.43 8.68 16.70
CA LEU A 121 1.20 9.40 17.00
C LEU A 121 0.78 10.29 15.83
N GLY A 122 1.70 11.08 15.26
CA GLY A 122 1.41 11.93 14.11
C GLY A 122 0.87 11.13 12.93
N MET A 123 1.46 9.96 12.66
CA MET A 123 0.98 9.06 11.61
C MET A 123 -0.40 8.46 11.92
N LEU A 124 -0.67 8.08 13.17
CA LEU A 124 -2.00 7.62 13.60
C LEU A 124 -3.06 8.70 13.40
N ILE A 125 -2.76 9.92 13.86
CA ILE A 125 -3.64 11.08 13.72
C ILE A 125 -3.88 11.36 12.23
N ALA A 126 -2.83 11.42 11.42
CA ALA A 126 -2.93 11.67 9.98
C ALA A 126 -3.79 10.62 9.27
N LEU A 127 -3.59 9.33 9.54
CA LEU A 127 -4.39 8.25 8.95
C LEU A 127 -5.86 8.31 9.38
N SER A 128 -6.14 8.69 10.63
CA SER A 128 -7.49 8.93 11.13
C SER A 128 -8.10 10.21 10.58
N PHE A 129 -7.29 11.18 10.18
CA PHE A 129 -7.71 12.48 9.66
C PHE A 129 -8.12 12.42 8.17
N ILE A 130 -7.46 11.58 7.36
CA ILE A 130 -7.82 11.36 5.94
C ILE A 130 -9.31 11.06 5.72
N PRO A 131 -9.95 10.10 6.43
CA PRO A 131 -11.38 9.83 6.24
C PRO A 131 -12.27 11.01 6.70
N LEU A 132 -11.88 11.73 7.76
CA LEU A 132 -12.59 12.93 8.22
C LEU A 132 -12.53 14.03 7.15
N LEU A 133 -11.34 14.33 6.64
CA LEU A 133 -11.12 15.29 5.57
C LEU A 133 -11.90 14.95 4.31
N LYS A 134 -11.98 13.67 3.94
CA LYS A 134 -12.77 13.24 2.78
C LYS A 134 -14.25 13.63 2.93
N GLY A 135 -14.80 13.53 4.13
CA GLY A 135 -16.17 13.97 4.43
C GLY A 135 -16.34 15.48 4.31
N GLU A 136 -15.41 16.25 4.86
CA GLU A 136 -15.41 17.72 4.77
C GLU A 136 -15.26 18.21 3.32
N ILE A 137 -14.33 17.63 2.55
CA ILE A 137 -14.16 17.92 1.12
C ILE A 137 -15.45 17.63 0.34
N LYS A 138 -16.17 16.56 0.67
CA LYS A 138 -17.45 16.24 0.02
C LYS A 138 -18.50 17.32 0.30
N LYS A 139 -18.65 17.74 1.56
CA LYS A 139 -19.58 18.81 1.95
C LYS A 139 -19.24 20.15 1.26
N ILE A 140 -17.96 20.53 1.24
CA ILE A 140 -17.52 21.75 0.58
C ILE A 140 -17.81 21.67 -0.93
N LYS A 141 -17.54 20.53 -1.57
CA LYS A 141 -17.86 20.33 -3.00
C LYS A 141 -19.35 20.41 -3.29
N GLU A 142 -20.20 19.87 -2.42
CA GLU A 142 -21.66 19.97 -2.54
C GLU A 142 -22.13 21.42 -2.37
N ALA A 143 -21.59 22.16 -1.40
CA ALA A 143 -21.90 23.58 -1.21
C ALA A 143 -21.48 24.45 -2.42
N ILE A 144 -20.30 24.19 -3.00
CA ILE A 144 -19.83 24.87 -4.23
C ILE A 144 -20.76 24.56 -5.41
N LYS A 145 -21.23 23.31 -5.51
CA LYS A 145 -22.17 22.89 -6.57
C LYS A 145 -23.50 23.62 -6.46
N ILE A 146 -24.05 23.78 -5.25
CA ILE A 146 -25.31 24.52 -5.01
C ILE A 146 -25.15 26.00 -5.37
N ARG A 147 -23.99 26.60 -5.10
CA ARG A 147 -23.68 28.00 -5.43
C ARG A 147 -23.44 28.27 -6.93
N GLY A 148 -23.49 27.25 -7.79
CA GLY A 148 -23.34 27.42 -9.23
C GLY A 148 -21.94 27.87 -9.67
N ILE A 149 -20.91 27.72 -8.83
CA ILE A 149 -19.56 28.16 -9.16
C ILE A 149 -18.98 27.22 -10.23
N SER A 150 -18.64 27.77 -11.39
CA SER A 150 -17.97 27.04 -12.46
C SER A 150 -16.62 26.52 -11.99
N LYS A 151 -16.38 25.21 -12.19
CA LYS A 151 -15.10 24.56 -11.88
C LYS A 151 -13.92 25.12 -12.69
N PHE A 152 -14.20 25.82 -13.79
CA PHE A 152 -13.19 26.34 -14.72
C PHE A 152 -12.56 27.66 -14.26
N ASN A 153 -13.15 28.36 -13.30
CA ASN A 153 -12.56 29.59 -12.76
C ASN A 153 -11.66 29.28 -11.56
N LEU A 154 -10.36 29.13 -11.84
CA LEU A 154 -9.34 28.75 -10.84
C LEU A 154 -9.28 29.72 -9.64
N SER A 155 -9.43 31.02 -9.89
CA SER A 155 -9.44 32.07 -8.84
C SER A 155 -10.65 31.95 -7.89
N LEU A 156 -11.85 31.69 -8.45
CA LEU A 156 -13.05 31.46 -7.63
C LEU A 156 -12.97 30.13 -6.89
N PHE A 157 -12.46 29.08 -7.54
CA PHE A 157 -12.30 27.77 -6.91
C PHE A 157 -11.35 27.83 -5.72
N TYR A 158 -10.21 28.53 -5.83
CA TYR A 158 -9.27 28.72 -4.73
C TYR A 158 -9.96 29.32 -3.50
N ARG A 159 -10.67 30.44 -3.67
CA ARG A 159 -11.35 31.13 -2.55
C ARG A 159 -12.52 30.33 -1.99
N ALA A 160 -13.29 29.67 -2.85
CA ALA A 160 -14.47 28.92 -2.44
C ALA A 160 -14.16 27.54 -1.84
N PHE A 161 -13.01 26.94 -2.16
CA PHE A 161 -12.64 25.60 -1.71
C PHE A 161 -11.49 25.61 -0.68
N LEU A 162 -10.38 26.28 -0.97
CA LEU A 162 -9.17 26.18 -0.15
C LEU A 162 -9.29 26.97 1.15
N VAL A 163 -9.91 28.16 1.14
CA VAL A 163 -10.09 28.95 2.36
C VAL A 163 -10.96 28.19 3.39
N PRO A 164 -12.15 27.66 3.04
CA PRO A 164 -12.94 26.84 3.98
C PRO A 164 -12.26 25.54 4.39
N LEU A 165 -11.49 24.92 3.49
CA LEU A 165 -10.76 23.70 3.82
C LEU A 165 -9.66 23.97 4.84
N ALA A 166 -8.90 25.05 4.67
CA ALA A 166 -7.82 25.45 5.58
C ALA A 166 -8.36 25.78 6.98
N THR A 167 -9.44 26.57 7.07
CA THR A 167 -10.09 26.87 8.37
C THR A 167 -10.64 25.61 9.02
N ARG A 168 -11.19 24.68 8.23
CA ARG A 168 -11.67 23.40 8.74
C ARG A 168 -10.52 22.52 9.25
N ILE A 169 -9.38 22.48 8.57
CA ILE A 169 -8.20 21.74 9.02
C ILE A 169 -7.69 22.31 10.34
N SER A 170 -7.55 23.64 10.45
CA SER A 170 -7.08 24.30 11.67
C SER A 170 -8.00 24.00 12.86
N SER A 171 -9.31 24.21 12.69
CA SER A 171 -10.29 23.96 13.78
C SER A 171 -10.30 22.51 14.26
N ILE A 172 -10.14 21.52 13.36
CA ILE A 172 -10.05 20.12 13.79
C ILE A 172 -8.72 19.86 14.50
N SER A 173 -7.61 20.45 14.06
CA SER A 173 -6.32 20.36 14.76
C SER A 173 -6.41 20.89 16.19
N ASP A 174 -7.05 22.04 16.39
CA ASP A 174 -7.24 22.65 17.72
C ASP A 174 -8.11 21.76 18.61
N THR A 175 -9.21 21.24 18.05
CA THR A 175 -10.11 20.31 18.77
C THR A 175 -9.38 19.02 19.17
N LEU A 176 -8.55 18.47 18.29
CA LEU A 176 -7.74 17.28 18.58
C LEU A 176 -6.71 17.56 19.67
N THR A 177 -6.05 18.71 19.60
CA THR A 177 -5.04 19.12 20.58
C THR A 177 -5.67 19.31 21.97
N LEU A 178 -6.76 20.07 22.06
CA LEU A 178 -7.52 20.24 23.30
C LEU A 178 -8.04 18.89 23.86
N SER A 179 -8.48 17.99 22.99
CA SER A 179 -8.92 16.65 23.41
C SER A 179 -7.78 15.78 23.94
N LEU A 180 -6.58 15.89 23.36
CA LEU A 180 -5.38 15.20 23.82
C LEU A 180 -4.91 15.74 25.17
N GLU A 181 -4.87 17.07 25.32
CA GLU A 181 -4.51 17.75 26.56
C GLU A 181 -5.49 17.43 27.69
N GLY A 182 -6.80 17.48 27.41
CA GLY A 182 -7.85 17.12 28.38
C GLY A 182 -7.80 15.66 28.83
N ARG A 183 -7.17 14.77 28.05
CA ARG A 183 -6.90 13.37 28.42
C ARG A 183 -5.53 13.16 29.08
N GLY A 184 -4.82 14.24 29.40
CA GLY A 184 -3.51 14.20 30.05
C GLY A 184 -2.41 13.63 29.16
N PHE A 185 -2.53 13.73 27.83
CA PHE A 185 -1.50 13.24 26.91
C PHE A 185 -0.20 14.02 27.09
N LYS A 186 0.89 13.32 27.46
CA LYS A 186 2.23 13.89 27.59
C LYS A 186 3.21 13.14 26.69
N MET A 187 3.95 13.85 25.84
CA MET A 187 4.90 13.26 24.89
C MET A 187 5.98 12.41 25.57
N ASN A 188 6.47 12.85 26.73
CA ASN A 188 7.55 12.20 27.48
C ASN A 188 7.05 11.16 28.50
N ALA A 189 5.74 10.95 28.65
CA ALA A 189 5.21 9.98 29.61
C ALA A 189 5.30 8.53 29.07
N LYS A 190 5.44 7.56 29.98
CA LYS A 190 5.31 6.13 29.64
C LYS A 190 3.88 5.86 29.17
N SER A 191 3.72 5.38 27.95
CA SER A 191 2.43 5.06 27.35
C SER A 191 2.39 3.57 27.02
N SER A 192 1.29 2.90 27.37
CA SER A 192 1.08 1.48 27.10
C SER A 192 0.38 1.28 25.74
N ILE A 193 0.88 0.34 24.94
CA ILE A 193 0.27 0.00 23.65
C ILE A 193 -0.94 -0.92 23.88
N TYR A 194 -2.16 -0.37 23.73
CA TYR A 194 -3.42 -1.10 23.96
C TYR A 194 -3.61 -2.29 23.01
N LYS A 195 -3.33 -2.11 21.71
CA LYS A 195 -3.51 -3.15 20.69
C LYS A 195 -2.18 -3.51 20.06
N LYS A 196 -1.55 -4.57 20.60
CA LYS A 196 -0.32 -5.13 20.04
C LYS A 196 -0.65 -5.90 18.75
N VAL A 197 0.03 -5.56 17.66
CA VAL A 197 0.07 -6.42 16.47
C VAL A 197 1.04 -7.55 16.81
N LYS A 198 0.59 -8.80 16.70
CA LYS A 198 1.42 -9.99 16.91
C LYS A 198 1.65 -10.67 15.57
N LEU A 199 2.84 -11.23 15.38
CA LEU A 199 3.14 -12.13 14.28
C LEU A 199 2.23 -13.35 14.38
N LYS A 200 1.61 -13.73 13.25
CA LYS A 200 0.81 -14.95 13.16
C LYS A 200 1.65 -16.05 12.56
N THR A 201 1.36 -17.29 12.92
CA THR A 201 2.02 -18.49 12.36
C THR A 201 1.92 -18.54 10.83
N ILE A 202 0.83 -18.02 10.27
CA ILE A 202 0.62 -17.90 8.81
C ILE A 202 1.68 -17.00 8.17
N ASP A 203 2.11 -15.93 8.85
CA ASP A 203 3.14 -15.02 8.32
C ASP A 203 4.50 -15.75 8.19
N ILE A 204 4.83 -16.60 9.16
CA ILE A 204 6.06 -17.40 9.17
C ILE A 204 6.04 -18.44 8.06
N ILE A 205 4.92 -19.18 7.92
CA ILE A 205 4.73 -20.15 6.86
C ILE A 205 4.90 -19.48 5.49
N LEU A 206 4.29 -18.30 5.30
CA LEU A 206 4.35 -17.57 4.04
C LEU A 206 5.79 -17.11 3.70
N ILE A 207 6.57 -16.66 4.68
CA ILE A 207 8.00 -16.33 4.47
C ILE A 207 8.79 -17.57 4.04
N ILE A 208 8.62 -18.69 4.75
CA ILE A 208 9.37 -19.92 4.48
C ILE A 208 9.07 -20.43 3.07
N PHE A 209 7.79 -20.49 2.68
CA PHE A 209 7.41 -20.96 1.35
C PHE A 209 7.91 -20.05 0.23
N ILE A 210 7.78 -18.72 0.37
CA ILE A 210 8.22 -17.79 -0.66
C ILE A 210 9.75 -17.82 -0.82
N THR A 211 10.49 -17.81 0.30
CA THR A 211 11.96 -17.90 0.25
C THR A 211 12.42 -19.24 -0.33
N SER A 212 11.79 -20.35 0.03
CA SER A 212 12.11 -21.66 -0.56
C SER A 212 11.90 -21.69 -2.07
N ILE A 213 10.77 -21.15 -2.56
CA ILE A 213 10.47 -21.09 -4.00
C ILE A 213 11.50 -20.22 -4.74
N MET A 214 11.90 -19.10 -4.15
CA MET A 214 12.92 -18.22 -4.73
C MET A 214 14.30 -18.89 -4.78
N ILE A 215 14.68 -19.64 -3.74
CA ILE A 215 15.97 -20.34 -3.70
C ILE A 215 16.00 -21.44 -4.76
N VAL A 216 14.96 -22.27 -4.83
CA VAL A 216 14.85 -23.30 -5.88
C VAL A 216 14.92 -22.68 -7.27
N GLY A 217 14.21 -21.57 -7.48
CA GLY A 217 14.22 -20.83 -8.75
C GLY A 217 15.54 -20.18 -9.13
N ALA A 218 16.42 -19.89 -8.16
CA ALA A 218 17.75 -19.34 -8.39
C ALA A 218 18.80 -20.41 -8.72
N ILE A 219 18.59 -21.63 -8.23
CA ILE A 219 19.51 -22.77 -8.42
C ILE A 219 19.26 -23.46 -9.77
N LEU A 220 17.99 -23.53 -10.18
CA LEU A 220 17.56 -24.10 -11.45
C LEU A 220 17.80 -23.13 -12.60
#